data_AF-J9E0K7-F1
#
_entry.id   AF-J9E0K7-F1
#
_cell.length_a   1.000
_cell.length_b   1.000
_cell.length_c   1.000
_cell.angle_alpha   90.00
_cell.angle_beta   90.00
_cell.angle_gamma   90.00
#
_symmetry.space_group_name_H-M   'P 1'
#
loop_
_entity.id
_entity.type
_entity.pdbx_description
1 polymer ?
#
loop_
_entity_poly.entity_id
_entity_poly.type
_entity_poly.pdbx_seq_one_letter_code
_entity_poly.pdbx_strand_id
1 'polypeptide(L)'
;MLRARWRQLTDEEKRLNGDNARIWEELQKARNDLDEETLGRIDFQNQVQTLMEELEFLRRVHEQEVKELQALLAQAPADTREFFKNELALAIRDIKDEYDYIAKQGKQDMESWYKLKVSEVQGTANRANIEANYQREEVKRMRDNIGDLRGKLGDLEAKNALLEKEVQSLNNQLNDDQRQYEAALNDRDATLRRMREECQTLVAELQALLDTKQMLDAEIAIYRKMLEGEESRVGLRQMVEQVVKTHSLQQQEDTDSTRSVRGEVSTKTTFQRSAKGNVTIAECDPNGKFIMLENSHRSKDENLGEHKLRRKLDNRREIVYIIPSNTVLKAGRTMK
;
A
#
# COMPACT_ATOMS: atom_id res chain seq x y z
N MET A 1 -31.85 0.79 27.00
CA MET A 1 -31.40 0.86 28.40
C MET A 1 -30.93 -0.48 28.98
N LEU A 2 -31.71 -1.57 28.89
CA LEU A 2 -31.28 -2.88 29.45
C LEU A 2 -29.95 -3.42 28.91
N ARG A 3 -29.67 -3.30 27.60
CA ARG A 3 -28.39 -3.76 27.02
C ARG A 3 -27.17 -3.00 27.56
N ALA A 4 -27.32 -1.72 27.89
CA ALA A 4 -26.24 -0.92 28.47
C ALA A 4 -25.98 -1.32 29.92
N ARG A 5 -27.05 -1.53 30.70
CA ARG A 5 -26.95 -2.04 32.08
C ARG A 5 -26.37 -3.45 32.14
N TRP A 6 -26.75 -4.33 31.22
CA TRP A 6 -26.18 -5.67 31.12
C TRP A 6 -24.67 -5.60 30.84
N ARG A 7 -24.24 -4.79 29.86
CA ARG A 7 -22.81 -4.56 29.60
C ARG A 7 -22.07 -4.03 30.82
N GLN A 8 -22.61 -3.02 31.50
CA GLN A 8 -22.01 -2.49 32.73
C GLN A 8 -21.84 -3.55 33.81
N LEU A 9 -22.87 -4.38 34.04
CA LEU A 9 -22.79 -5.48 35.02
C LEU A 9 -21.78 -6.55 34.59
N THR A 10 -21.71 -6.89 33.30
CA THR A 10 -20.73 -7.85 32.79
C THR A 10 -19.29 -7.32 32.88
N ASP A 11 -19.09 -6.02 32.64
CA ASP A 11 -17.78 -5.38 32.77
C ASP A 11 -17.36 -5.28 34.25
N GLU A 12 -18.32 -5.01 35.15
CA GLU A 12 -18.08 -5.00 36.59
C GLU A 12 -17.82 -6.41 37.16
N GLU A 13 -18.54 -7.43 36.69
CA GLU A 13 -18.28 -8.84 37.01
C GLU A 13 -16.88 -9.27 36.56
N LYS A 14 -16.46 -8.88 35.35
CA LYS A 14 -15.09 -9.12 34.86
C LYS A 14 -14.05 -8.43 35.72
N ARG A 15 -14.29 -7.17 36.12
CA ARG A 15 -13.39 -6.43 37.01
C ARG A 15 -13.27 -7.13 38.36
N LEU A 16 -14.39 -7.48 38.99
CA LEU A 16 -14.42 -8.16 40.28
C LEU A 16 -13.76 -9.54 40.22
N ASN A 17 -13.95 -10.29 39.13
CA ASN A 17 -13.24 -11.56 38.93
C ASN A 17 -11.73 -11.36 38.74
N GLY A 18 -11.30 -10.30 38.04
CA GLY A 18 -9.90 -9.93 37.93
C GLY A 18 -9.29 -9.54 39.27
N ASP A 19 -9.98 -8.71 40.05
CA ASP A 19 -9.56 -8.30 41.39
C ASP A 19 -9.50 -9.50 42.35
N ASN A 20 -10.50 -10.39 42.32
CA ASN A 20 -10.49 -11.63 43.11
C ASN A 20 -9.31 -12.54 42.74
N ALA A 21 -8.99 -12.69 41.46
CA ALA A 21 -7.84 -13.48 41.01
C ALA A 21 -6.53 -12.88 41.52
N ARG A 22 -6.38 -11.55 41.42
CA ARG A 22 -5.19 -10.84 41.93
C ARG A 22 -5.04 -10.99 43.44
N ILE A 23 -6.13 -10.82 44.20
CA ILE A 23 -6.13 -11.00 45.66
C ILE A 23 -5.77 -12.44 46.03
N TRP A 24 -6.27 -13.43 45.28
CA TRP A 24 -5.90 -14.83 45.49
C TRP A 24 -4.42 -15.10 45.25
N GLU A 25 -3.83 -14.51 44.21
CA GLU A 25 -2.40 -14.63 43.92
C GLU A 25 -1.54 -13.95 44.99
N GLU A 26 -1.92 -12.73 45.41
CA GLU A 26 -1.27 -12.02 46.52
C GLU A 26 -1.36 -12.81 47.84
N LEU A 27 -2.52 -13.42 48.14
CA LEU A 27 -2.71 -14.27 49.30
C LEU A 27 -1.82 -15.52 49.25
N GLN A 28 -1.72 -16.15 48.07
CA GLN A 28 -0.90 -17.34 47.89
C GLN A 28 0.59 -17.01 48.05
N LYS A 29 1.03 -15.87 47.50
CA LYS A 29 2.40 -15.40 47.68
C LYS A 29 2.71 -15.12 49.16
N ALA A 30 1.83 -14.39 49.86
CA ALA A 30 2.01 -14.11 51.28
C ALA A 30 2.04 -15.38 52.15
N ARG A 31 1.30 -16.43 51.78
CA ARG A 31 1.38 -17.74 52.43
C ARG A 31 2.72 -18.41 52.21
N ASN A 32 3.21 -18.44 50.98
CA ASN A 32 4.53 -19.01 50.67
C ASN A 32 5.65 -18.25 51.40
N ASP A 33 5.60 -16.92 51.38
CA ASP A 33 6.58 -16.08 52.08
C ASP A 33 6.55 -16.35 53.61
N LEU A 34 5.36 -16.55 54.19
CA LEU A 34 5.22 -16.92 55.61
C LEU A 34 5.77 -18.31 55.92
N ASP A 35 5.53 -19.29 55.03
CA ASP A 35 6.06 -20.65 55.20
C ASP A 35 7.60 -20.66 55.10
N GLU A 36 8.18 -19.91 54.15
CA GLU A 36 9.62 -19.73 54.00
C GLU A 36 10.25 -19.05 55.23
N GLU A 37 9.65 -17.96 55.72
CA GLU A 37 10.10 -17.28 56.94
C GLU A 37 9.96 -18.18 58.18
N THR A 38 8.91 -19.00 58.24
CA THR A 38 8.71 -19.95 59.34
C THR A 38 9.77 -21.05 59.33
N LEU A 39 10.12 -21.57 58.15
CA LEU A 39 11.24 -22.52 57.99
C LEU A 39 12.56 -21.87 58.40
N GLY A 40 12.84 -20.66 57.92
CA GLY A 40 14.04 -19.90 58.31
C GLY A 40 14.13 -19.69 59.83
N ARG A 41 13.01 -19.33 60.48
CA ARG A 41 12.96 -19.20 61.95
C ARG A 41 13.28 -20.51 62.66
N ILE A 42 12.74 -21.64 62.19
CA ILE A 42 13.01 -22.97 62.77
C ILE A 42 14.49 -23.34 62.60
N ASP A 43 15.06 -23.10 61.42
CA ASP A 43 16.47 -23.37 61.15
C ASP A 43 17.40 -22.54 62.06
N PHE A 44 17.13 -21.25 62.23
CA PHE A 44 17.88 -20.41 63.17
C PHE A 44 17.71 -20.86 64.61
N GLN A 45 16.50 -21.27 65.01
CA GLN A 45 16.27 -21.77 66.37
C GLN A 45 17.03 -23.08 66.64
N ASN A 46 17.10 -23.97 65.64
CA ASN A 46 17.92 -25.18 65.70
C ASN A 46 19.41 -24.85 65.80
N GLN A 47 19.91 -23.91 64.98
CA GLN A 47 21.31 -23.47 65.05
C GLN A 47 21.65 -22.88 66.43
N VAL A 48 20.78 -22.04 66.99
CA VAL A 48 20.97 -21.48 68.34
C VAL A 48 21.01 -22.60 69.39
N GLN A 49 20.10 -23.58 69.30
CA GLN A 49 20.08 -24.70 70.23
C GLN A 49 21.36 -25.55 70.12
N THR A 50 21.81 -25.87 68.91
CA THR A 50 23.07 -26.60 68.69
C THR A 50 24.27 -25.83 69.25
N LEU A 51 24.35 -24.52 68.98
CA LEU A 51 25.43 -23.67 69.52
C LEU A 51 25.40 -23.58 71.05
N MET A 52 24.21 -23.56 71.66
CA MET A 52 24.07 -23.58 73.11
C MET A 52 24.56 -24.91 73.70
N GLU A 53 24.21 -26.03 73.09
CA GLU A 53 24.66 -27.36 73.50
C GLU A 53 26.18 -27.52 73.35
N GLU A 54 26.75 -27.01 72.24
CA GLU A 54 28.21 -26.95 72.04
C GLU A 54 28.89 -26.08 73.09
N LEU A 55 28.35 -24.90 73.40
CA LEU A 55 28.89 -24.02 74.44
C LEU A 55 28.87 -24.68 75.82
N GLU A 56 27.78 -25.35 76.18
CA GLU A 56 27.71 -26.10 77.44
C GLU A 56 28.69 -27.26 77.46
N PHE A 57 28.84 -27.98 76.35
CA PHE A 57 29.81 -29.06 76.23
C PHE A 57 31.24 -28.53 76.42
N LEU A 58 31.63 -27.47 75.69
CA LEU A 58 32.95 -26.85 75.84
C LEU A 58 33.20 -26.36 77.27
N ARG A 59 32.19 -25.75 77.91
CA ARG A 59 32.32 -25.32 79.32
C ARG A 59 32.58 -26.49 80.25
N ARG A 60 31.84 -27.60 80.11
CA ARG A 60 32.05 -28.80 80.93
C ARG A 60 33.44 -29.40 80.71
N VAL A 61 33.89 -29.46 79.46
CA VAL A 61 35.25 -29.93 79.11
C VAL A 61 36.31 -29.04 79.74
N HIS A 62 36.22 -27.71 79.57
CA HIS A 62 37.16 -26.78 80.20
C HIS A 62 37.15 -26.85 81.72
N GLU A 63 35.99 -26.95 82.36
CA GLU A 63 35.92 -27.12 83.82
C GLU A 63 36.60 -28.40 84.28
N GLN A 64 36.49 -29.47 83.49
CA GLN A 64 37.15 -30.74 83.75
C GLN A 64 38.68 -30.62 83.55
N GLU A 65 39.13 -30.04 82.44
CA GLU A 65 40.55 -29.77 82.15
C GLU A 65 41.18 -28.89 83.25
N VAL A 66 40.48 -27.84 83.70
CA VAL A 66 40.96 -26.98 84.80
C VAL A 66 41.10 -27.77 86.10
N LYS A 67 40.14 -28.65 86.44
CA LYS A 67 40.24 -29.52 87.63
C LYS A 67 41.42 -30.48 87.51
N GLU A 68 41.63 -31.07 86.35
CA GLU A 68 42.76 -31.98 86.08
C GLU A 68 44.11 -31.26 86.16
N LEU A 69 44.22 -30.07 85.58
CA LEU A 69 45.41 -29.22 85.67
C LEU A 69 45.68 -28.77 87.12
N GLN A 70 44.65 -28.41 87.89
CA GLN A 70 44.79 -28.08 89.31
C GLN A 70 45.27 -29.28 90.14
N ALA A 71 44.74 -30.48 89.87
CA ALA A 71 45.18 -31.71 90.52
C ALA A 71 46.64 -32.07 90.16
N LEU A 72 47.02 -31.87 88.89
CA LEU A 72 48.38 -32.09 88.41
C LEU A 72 49.37 -31.09 89.03
N LEU A 73 48.98 -29.80 89.15
CA LEU A 73 49.78 -28.77 89.81
C LEU A 73 49.98 -29.07 91.30
N ALA A 74 48.97 -29.62 91.97
CA ALA A 74 49.07 -30.06 93.37
C ALA A 74 50.03 -31.26 93.56
N GLN A 75 50.31 -32.02 92.50
CA GLN A 75 51.26 -33.14 92.49
C GLN A 75 52.65 -32.79 91.92
N ALA A 76 52.85 -31.57 91.40
CA ALA A 76 54.05 -31.19 90.68
C ALA A 76 55.23 -30.82 91.63
N PRO A 77 56.45 -31.35 91.41
CA PRO A 77 57.66 -30.88 92.07
C PRO A 77 58.03 -29.46 91.60
N ALA A 78 58.79 -28.72 92.41
CA ALA A 78 59.11 -27.30 92.24
C ALA A 78 59.92 -26.91 90.97
N ASP A 79 60.21 -27.85 90.06
CA ASP A 79 61.09 -27.63 88.88
C ASP A 79 60.39 -27.97 87.55
N THR A 80 59.20 -27.43 87.32
CA THR A 80 58.38 -27.59 86.09
C THR A 80 58.63 -26.51 85.03
N ARG A 81 59.55 -25.57 85.30
CA ARG A 81 59.80 -24.39 84.47
C ARG A 81 60.33 -24.71 83.07
N GLU A 82 61.14 -25.76 82.94
CA GLU A 82 61.71 -26.20 81.65
C GLU A 82 60.61 -26.76 80.72
N PHE A 83 59.64 -27.48 81.28
CA PHE A 83 58.50 -28.04 80.53
C PHE A 83 57.61 -26.94 79.95
N PHE A 84 57.17 -25.98 80.77
CA PHE A 84 56.36 -24.85 80.30
C PHE A 84 57.08 -23.96 79.29
N LYS A 85 58.41 -23.83 79.39
CA LYS A 85 59.21 -23.09 78.42
C LYS A 85 59.23 -23.77 77.05
N ASN A 86 59.34 -25.10 77.00
CA ASN A 86 59.26 -25.86 75.76
C ASN A 86 57.86 -25.78 75.15
N GLU A 87 56.81 -25.90 75.97
CA GLU A 87 55.43 -25.84 75.48
C GLU A 87 55.03 -24.46 74.97
N LEU A 88 55.51 -23.41 75.64
CA LEU A 88 55.36 -22.05 75.14
C LEU A 88 56.11 -21.86 73.81
N ALA A 89 57.31 -22.43 73.67
CA ALA A 89 58.08 -22.34 72.43
C ALA A 89 57.43 -23.12 71.27
N LEU A 90 56.76 -24.24 71.56
CA LEU A 90 55.94 -24.99 70.60
C LEU A 90 54.71 -24.18 70.20
N ALA A 91 53.93 -23.67 71.16
CA ALA A 91 52.76 -22.84 70.86
C ALA A 91 53.11 -21.59 70.04
N ILE A 92 54.24 -20.93 70.32
CA ILE A 92 54.72 -19.80 69.51
C ILE A 92 55.08 -20.22 68.08
N ARG A 93 55.68 -21.41 67.91
CA ARG A 93 55.99 -21.95 66.58
C ARG A 93 54.71 -22.27 65.80
N ASP A 94 53.76 -22.94 66.44
CA ASP A 94 52.49 -23.31 65.80
C ASP A 94 51.70 -22.05 65.39
N ILE A 95 51.64 -21.03 66.24
CA ILE A 95 51.04 -19.73 65.90
C ILE A 95 51.74 -19.11 64.68
N LYS A 96 53.08 -19.15 64.64
CA LYS A 96 53.84 -18.60 63.53
C LYS A 96 53.57 -19.37 62.23
N ASP A 97 53.56 -20.69 62.29
CA ASP A 97 53.30 -21.54 61.13
C ASP A 97 51.87 -21.33 60.60
N GLU A 98 50.90 -21.15 61.49
CA GLU A 98 49.51 -20.79 61.14
C GLU A 98 49.44 -19.40 60.46
N TYR A 99 50.14 -18.39 61.00
CA TYR A 99 50.23 -17.08 60.36
C TYR A 99 50.90 -17.13 58.99
N ASP A 100 51.99 -17.89 58.86
CA ASP A 100 52.70 -18.08 57.59
C ASP A 100 51.81 -18.81 56.57
N TYR A 101 51.01 -19.78 57.02
CA TYR A 101 50.01 -20.46 56.20
C TYR A 101 48.91 -19.50 55.72
N ILE A 102 48.29 -18.76 56.63
CA ILE A 102 47.23 -17.78 56.30
C ILE A 102 47.77 -16.72 55.34
N ALA A 103 48.97 -16.19 55.57
CA ALA A 103 49.59 -15.20 54.70
C ALA A 103 49.86 -15.76 53.30
N LYS A 104 50.36 -16.99 53.21
CA LYS A 104 50.60 -17.67 51.93
C LYS A 104 49.30 -17.95 51.18
N GLN A 105 48.27 -18.44 51.88
CA GLN A 105 46.96 -18.72 51.31
C GLN A 105 46.31 -17.43 50.81
N GLY A 106 46.28 -16.37 51.63
CA GLY A 106 45.74 -15.06 51.24
C GLY A 106 46.43 -14.47 50.01
N LYS A 107 47.75 -14.65 49.88
CA LYS A 107 48.48 -14.25 48.68
C LYS A 107 48.07 -15.06 47.45
N GLN A 108 47.96 -16.39 47.57
CA GLN A 108 47.53 -17.25 46.47
C GLN A 108 46.10 -16.94 46.02
N ASP A 109 45.18 -16.77 46.98
CA ASP A 109 43.80 -16.44 46.73
C ASP A 109 43.69 -15.09 46.03
N MET A 110 44.43 -14.07 46.50
CA MET A 110 44.48 -12.75 45.89
C MET A 110 45.06 -12.81 44.46
N GLU A 111 46.15 -13.53 44.23
CA GLU A 111 46.71 -13.71 42.88
C GLU A 111 45.74 -14.43 41.94
N SER A 112 45.07 -15.49 42.43
CA SER A 112 44.09 -16.25 41.63
C SER A 112 42.89 -15.38 41.27
N TRP A 113 42.40 -14.60 42.23
CA TRP A 113 41.30 -13.67 42.06
C TRP A 113 41.65 -12.57 41.06
N TYR A 114 42.83 -11.97 41.17
CA TYR A 114 43.29 -10.97 40.20
C TYR A 114 43.44 -11.55 38.79
N LYS A 115 44.01 -12.77 38.66
CA LYS A 115 44.12 -13.45 37.36
C LYS A 115 42.74 -13.69 36.74
N LEU A 116 41.78 -14.17 37.54
CA LEU A 116 40.41 -14.38 37.08
C LEU A 116 39.77 -13.05 36.64
N LYS A 117 39.91 -11.99 37.46
CA LYS A 117 39.32 -10.68 37.16
C LYS A 117 39.92 -10.06 35.90
N VAL A 118 41.23 -10.15 35.72
CA VAL A 118 41.91 -9.67 34.49
C VAL A 118 41.43 -10.46 33.28
N SER A 119 41.33 -11.79 33.38
CA SER A 119 40.81 -12.64 32.30
C SER A 119 39.38 -12.28 31.91
N GLU A 120 38.52 -12.01 32.91
CA GLU A 120 37.13 -11.59 32.69
C GLU A 120 37.05 -10.22 32.00
N VAL A 121 37.84 -9.24 32.46
CA VAL A 121 37.92 -7.90 31.85
C VAL A 121 38.44 -8.00 30.41
N GLN A 122 39.47 -8.82 30.17
CA GLN A 122 40.00 -9.01 28.82
C GLN A 122 38.97 -9.72 27.92
N GLY A 123 38.25 -10.72 28.43
CA GLY A 123 37.21 -11.43 27.71
C GLY A 123 36.02 -10.53 27.36
N THR A 124 35.59 -9.67 28.27
CA THR A 124 34.53 -8.68 28.02
C THR A 124 34.97 -7.62 27.01
N ALA A 125 36.19 -7.08 27.13
CA ALA A 125 36.75 -6.13 26.16
C ALA A 125 36.89 -6.75 24.76
N ASN A 126 37.35 -8.01 24.66
CA ASN A 126 37.46 -8.71 23.38
C ASN A 126 36.08 -8.93 22.73
N ARG A 127 35.08 -9.35 23.51
CA ARG A 127 33.70 -9.50 23.01
C ARG A 127 33.12 -8.17 22.53
N ALA A 128 33.28 -7.11 23.31
CA ALA A 128 32.84 -5.77 22.92
C ALA A 128 33.52 -5.27 21.63
N ASN A 129 34.82 -5.55 21.46
CA ASN A 129 35.53 -5.21 20.21
C ASN A 129 35.02 -6.02 19.01
N ILE A 130 34.77 -7.32 19.16
CA ILE A 130 34.21 -8.16 18.08
C ILE A 130 32.82 -7.64 17.69
N GLU A 131 31.96 -7.35 18.67
CA GLU A 131 30.63 -6.81 18.43
C GLU A 131 30.70 -5.44 17.76
N ALA A 132 31.56 -4.54 18.23
CA ALA A 132 31.75 -3.23 17.61
C ALA A 132 32.22 -3.33 16.15
N ASN A 133 33.13 -4.26 15.85
CA ASN A 133 33.59 -4.53 14.48
C ASN A 133 32.45 -5.08 13.60
N TYR A 134 31.67 -6.03 14.12
CA TYR A 134 30.52 -6.56 13.42
C TYR A 134 29.49 -5.46 13.09
N GLN A 135 29.15 -4.61 14.06
CA GLN A 135 28.25 -3.48 13.84
C GLN A 135 28.81 -2.49 12.81
N ARG A 136 30.12 -2.25 12.84
CA ARG A 136 30.78 -1.37 11.87
C ARG A 136 30.75 -1.93 10.45
N GLU A 137 30.96 -3.24 10.29
CA GLU A 137 30.84 -3.93 9.01
C GLU A 137 29.40 -3.92 8.50
N GLU A 138 28.42 -4.13 9.38
CA GLU A 138 27.00 -4.09 9.02
C GLU A 138 26.59 -2.69 8.54
N VAL A 139 26.99 -1.64 9.24
CA VAL A 139 26.77 -0.25 8.81
C VAL A 139 27.42 0.01 7.45
N LYS A 140 28.61 -0.54 7.20
CA LYS A 140 29.27 -0.42 5.90
C LYS A 140 28.45 -1.11 4.80
N ARG A 141 28.03 -2.37 5.01
CA ARG A 141 27.18 -3.12 4.07
C ARG A 141 25.88 -2.37 3.75
N MET A 142 25.22 -1.81 4.77
CA MET A 142 24.00 -1.03 4.58
C MET A 142 24.26 0.24 3.75
N ARG A 143 25.37 0.94 3.98
CA ARG A 143 25.75 2.12 3.17
C ARG A 143 26.03 1.76 1.73
N ASP A 144 26.76 0.68 1.49
CA ASP A 144 27.07 0.20 0.14
C ASP A 144 25.78 -0.16 -0.61
N ASN A 145 24.87 -0.90 0.05
CA ASN A 145 23.55 -1.24 -0.50
C ASN A 145 22.68 0.01 -0.79
N ILE A 146 22.72 1.03 0.08
CA ILE A 146 22.05 2.31 -0.18
C ILE A 146 22.65 3.00 -1.42
N GLY A 147 23.98 2.96 -1.58
CA GLY A 147 24.67 3.46 -2.76
C GLY A 147 24.19 2.77 -4.04
N ASP A 148 24.16 1.44 -4.04
CA ASP A 148 23.70 0.62 -5.17
C ASP A 148 22.24 0.90 -5.52
N LEU A 149 21.36 1.00 -4.51
CA LEU A 149 19.95 1.31 -4.72
C LEU A 149 19.74 2.72 -5.26
N ARG A 150 20.53 3.71 -4.80
CA ARG A 150 20.50 5.07 -5.35
C ARG A 150 20.98 5.11 -6.80
N GLY A 151 22.01 4.32 -7.14
CA GLY A 151 22.47 4.17 -8.53
C GLY A 151 21.36 3.60 -9.42
N LYS A 152 20.77 2.47 -9.02
CA LYS A 152 19.63 1.86 -9.73
C LYS A 152 18.44 2.80 -9.87
N LEU A 153 18.15 3.59 -8.85
CA LEU A 153 17.09 4.59 -8.90
C LEU A 153 17.41 5.65 -9.96
N GLY A 154 18.62 6.21 -9.96
CA GLY A 154 19.06 7.18 -10.96
C GLY A 154 19.00 6.64 -12.39
N ASP A 155 19.40 5.39 -12.60
CA ASP A 155 19.31 4.72 -13.91
C ASP A 155 17.86 4.57 -14.38
N LEU A 156 16.96 4.18 -13.47
CA LEU A 156 15.53 4.04 -13.77
C LEU A 156 14.86 5.39 -14.04
N GLU A 157 15.21 6.43 -13.28
CA GLU A 157 14.75 7.80 -13.50
C GLU A 157 15.20 8.33 -14.87
N ALA A 158 16.47 8.13 -15.23
CA ALA A 158 17.00 8.49 -16.54
C ALA A 158 16.28 7.73 -17.67
N LYS A 159 16.06 6.42 -17.51
CA LYS A 159 15.31 5.61 -18.48
C LYS A 159 13.86 6.09 -18.61
N ASN A 160 13.21 6.43 -17.50
CA ASN A 160 11.84 6.93 -17.52
C ASN A 160 11.76 8.28 -18.25
N ALA A 161 12.69 9.20 -17.98
CA ALA A 161 12.76 10.49 -18.68
C ALA A 161 12.95 10.33 -20.19
N LEU A 162 13.77 9.35 -20.63
CA LEU A 162 13.94 9.03 -22.05
C LEU A 162 12.65 8.50 -22.67
N LEU A 163 11.96 7.57 -22.01
CA LEU A 163 10.70 7.01 -22.48
C LEU A 163 9.58 8.07 -22.53
N GLU A 164 9.52 8.97 -21.54
CA GLU A 164 8.56 10.08 -21.54
C GLU A 164 8.80 11.02 -22.72
N LYS A 165 10.07 11.33 -23.03
CA LYS A 165 10.45 12.14 -24.19
C LYS A 165 10.08 11.44 -25.50
N GLU A 166 10.30 10.12 -25.59
CA GLU A 166 9.93 9.32 -26.77
C GLU A 166 8.41 9.31 -26.98
N VAL A 167 7.63 9.08 -25.92
CA VAL A 167 6.17 9.15 -25.95
C VAL A 167 5.69 10.53 -26.39
N GLN A 168 6.29 11.60 -25.88
CA GLN A 168 5.94 12.96 -26.29
C GLN A 168 6.26 13.19 -27.78
N SER A 169 7.40 12.72 -28.27
CA SER A 169 7.77 12.81 -29.68
C SER A 169 6.79 12.06 -30.58
N LEU A 170 6.42 10.83 -30.21
CA LEU A 170 5.46 10.03 -30.95
C LEU A 170 4.06 10.66 -30.96
N ASN A 171 3.62 11.23 -29.83
CA ASN A 171 2.35 11.95 -29.79
C ASN A 171 2.36 13.19 -30.67
N ASN A 172 3.46 13.94 -30.72
CA ASN A 172 3.59 15.09 -31.62
C ASN A 172 3.53 14.65 -33.08
N GLN A 173 4.27 13.59 -33.45
CA GLN A 173 4.22 13.01 -34.80
C GLN A 173 2.80 12.56 -35.17
N LEU A 174 2.12 11.84 -34.28
CA LEU A 174 0.74 11.41 -34.51
C LEU A 174 -0.21 12.59 -34.73
N ASN A 175 -0.08 13.66 -33.95
CA ASN A 175 -0.89 14.87 -34.11
C ASN A 175 -0.61 15.57 -35.45
N ASP A 176 0.65 15.62 -35.86
CA ASP A 176 1.03 16.20 -37.15
C ASP A 176 0.49 15.37 -38.32
N ASP A 177 0.59 14.05 -38.25
CA ASP A 177 0.03 13.13 -39.24
C ASP A 177 -1.50 13.26 -39.33
N GLN A 178 -2.19 13.34 -38.19
CA GLN A 178 -3.64 13.56 -38.15
C GLN A 178 -4.02 14.87 -38.85
N ARG A 179 -3.30 15.97 -38.58
CA ARG A 179 -3.52 17.26 -39.25
C ARG A 179 -3.28 17.17 -40.76
N GLN A 180 -2.25 16.45 -41.18
CA GLN A 180 -1.96 16.24 -42.60
C GLN A 180 -3.06 15.44 -43.29
N TYR A 181 -3.56 14.37 -42.66
CA TYR A 181 -4.65 13.57 -43.21
C TYR A 181 -5.97 14.34 -43.27
N GLU A 182 -6.31 15.12 -42.24
CA GLU A 182 -7.48 16.00 -42.24
C GLU A 182 -7.39 17.06 -43.34
N ALA A 183 -6.23 17.69 -43.52
CA ALA A 183 -6.00 18.64 -44.60
C ALA A 183 -6.15 17.98 -45.99
N ALA A 184 -5.58 16.79 -46.17
CA ALA A 184 -5.71 16.04 -47.41
C ALA A 184 -7.17 15.62 -47.69
N LEU A 185 -7.91 15.19 -46.66
CA LEU A 185 -9.33 14.85 -46.78
C LEU A 185 -10.16 16.06 -47.18
N ASN A 186 -9.93 17.22 -46.54
CA ASN A 186 -10.60 18.47 -46.87
C ASN A 186 -10.33 18.94 -48.31
N ASP A 187 -9.08 18.80 -48.79
CA ASP A 187 -8.73 19.09 -50.19
C ASP A 187 -9.47 18.14 -51.16
N ARG A 188 -9.52 16.83 -50.86
CA ARG A 188 -10.30 15.87 -51.66
C ARG A 188 -11.79 16.16 -51.65
N ASP A 189 -12.37 16.51 -50.51
CA ASP A 189 -13.78 16.87 -50.41
C ASP A 189 -14.09 18.15 -51.19
N ALA A 190 -13.17 19.13 -51.18
CA ALA A 190 -13.30 20.35 -51.97
C ALA A 190 -13.24 20.06 -53.48
N THR A 191 -12.33 19.20 -53.95
CA THR A 191 -12.27 18.82 -55.37
C THR A 191 -13.49 18.02 -55.79
N LEU A 192 -14.00 17.11 -54.95
CA LEU A 192 -15.24 16.38 -55.20
C LEU A 192 -16.45 17.32 -55.30
N ARG A 193 -16.52 18.37 -54.48
CA ARG A 193 -17.58 19.39 -54.57
C ARG A 193 -17.50 20.16 -55.88
N ARG A 194 -16.31 20.65 -56.26
CA ARG A 194 -16.11 21.33 -57.55
C ARG A 194 -16.51 20.47 -58.74
N MET A 195 -16.06 19.21 -58.77
CA MET A 195 -16.43 18.27 -59.84
C MET A 195 -17.94 18.00 -59.89
N ARG A 196 -18.61 17.93 -58.73
CA ARG A 196 -20.08 17.79 -58.69
C ARG A 196 -20.78 19.04 -59.22
N GLU A 197 -20.31 20.22 -58.88
CA GLU A 197 -20.83 21.50 -59.39
C GLU A 197 -20.63 21.57 -60.91
N GLU A 198 -19.44 21.26 -61.43
CA GLU A 198 -19.15 21.18 -62.87
C GLU A 198 -20.03 20.16 -63.61
N CYS A 199 -20.28 18.98 -63.01
CA CYS A 199 -21.21 18.01 -63.56
C CYS A 199 -22.65 18.57 -63.59
N GLN A 200 -23.09 19.28 -62.55
CA GLN A 200 -24.43 19.89 -62.51
C GLN A 200 -24.58 20.98 -63.57
N THR A 201 -23.57 21.83 -63.76
CA THR A 201 -23.58 22.85 -64.82
C THR A 201 -23.64 22.20 -66.20
N LEU A 202 -22.86 21.15 -66.44
CA LEU A 202 -22.87 20.45 -67.73
C LEU A 202 -24.22 19.77 -68.00
N VAL A 203 -24.86 19.20 -66.99
CA VAL A 203 -26.21 18.64 -67.10
C VAL A 203 -27.22 19.74 -67.45
N ALA A 204 -27.15 20.91 -66.82
CA ALA A 204 -28.02 22.04 -67.13
C ALA A 204 -27.80 22.57 -68.55
N GLU A 205 -26.55 22.68 -69.00
CA GLU A 205 -26.21 23.08 -70.38
C GLU A 205 -26.71 22.06 -71.41
N LEU A 206 -26.57 20.77 -71.14
CA LEU A 206 -27.09 19.70 -72.00
C LEU A 206 -28.62 19.72 -72.06
N GLN A 207 -29.30 19.99 -70.94
CA GLN A 207 -30.76 20.13 -70.91
C GLN A 207 -31.22 21.34 -71.73
N ALA A 208 -30.58 22.50 -71.55
CA ALA A 208 -30.89 23.69 -72.34
C ALA A 208 -30.66 23.45 -73.85
N LEU A 209 -29.58 22.76 -74.23
CA LEU A 209 -29.33 22.39 -75.61
C LEU A 209 -30.39 21.41 -76.14
N LEU A 210 -30.81 20.43 -75.33
CA LEU A 210 -31.88 19.51 -75.67
C LEU A 210 -33.19 20.26 -75.92
N ASP A 211 -33.55 21.23 -75.07
CA ASP A 211 -34.75 22.05 -75.21
C ASP A 211 -34.70 22.87 -76.51
N THR A 212 -33.56 23.50 -76.83
CA THR A 212 -33.40 24.21 -78.11
C THR A 212 -33.51 23.28 -79.31
N LYS A 213 -32.98 22.06 -79.23
CA LYS A 213 -33.10 21.04 -80.28
C LYS A 213 -34.56 20.63 -80.46
N GLN A 214 -35.31 20.43 -79.37
CA GLN A 214 -36.74 20.13 -79.44
C GLN A 214 -37.53 21.29 -80.07
N MET A 215 -37.19 22.53 -79.75
CA MET A 215 -37.79 23.72 -80.36
C MET A 215 -37.52 23.76 -81.87
N LEU A 216 -36.27 23.55 -82.30
CA LEU A 216 -35.90 23.51 -83.71
C LEU A 216 -36.58 22.36 -84.46
N ASP A 217 -36.69 21.17 -83.86
CA ASP A 217 -37.42 20.05 -84.44
C ASP A 217 -38.91 20.39 -84.64
N ALA A 218 -39.51 21.10 -83.68
CA ALA A 218 -40.89 21.56 -83.78
C ALA A 218 -41.05 22.61 -84.90
N GLU A 219 -40.11 23.56 -85.02
CA GLU A 219 -40.09 24.54 -86.12
C GLU A 219 -39.96 23.85 -87.49
N ILE A 220 -39.02 22.90 -87.63
CA ILE A 220 -38.85 22.12 -88.87
C ILE A 220 -40.12 21.34 -89.21
N ALA A 221 -40.78 20.74 -88.22
CA ALA A 221 -42.05 20.05 -88.42
C ALA A 221 -43.15 21.02 -88.92
N ILE A 222 -43.23 22.23 -88.36
CA ILE A 222 -44.13 23.29 -88.83
C ILE A 222 -43.79 23.71 -90.27
N TYR A 223 -42.52 23.95 -90.58
CA TYR A 223 -42.07 24.33 -91.92
C TYR A 223 -42.36 23.24 -92.95
N ARG A 224 -42.10 21.95 -92.64
CA ARG A 224 -42.47 20.82 -93.50
C ARG A 224 -43.97 20.82 -93.79
N LYS A 225 -44.80 21.02 -92.75
CA LYS A 225 -46.26 21.06 -92.89
C LYS A 225 -46.76 22.27 -93.70
N MET A 226 -46.06 23.40 -93.64
CA MET A 226 -46.35 24.60 -94.44
C MET A 226 -45.96 24.41 -95.92
N LEU A 227 -44.90 23.65 -96.20
CA LEU A 227 -44.46 23.27 -97.55
C LEU A 227 -45.31 22.14 -98.16
N GLU A 228 -45.84 21.23 -97.33
CA GLU A 228 -46.69 20.11 -97.76
C GLU A 228 -48.16 20.51 -97.98
N GLY A 229 -48.59 21.74 -97.66
CA GLY A 229 -49.99 22.14 -97.74
C GLY A 229 -50.23 23.57 -98.23
N GLU A 230 -50.57 23.72 -99.51
CA GLU A 230 -51.19 24.95 -100.04
C GLU A 230 -52.67 25.13 -99.63
N GLU A 231 -53.33 24.19 -98.94
CA GLU A 231 -54.80 24.18 -98.80
C GLU A 231 -55.44 24.41 -97.41
N SER A 232 -54.72 24.73 -96.32
CA SER A 232 -55.43 25.09 -95.07
C SER A 232 -54.65 25.98 -94.09
N ARG A 233 -54.83 27.29 -94.23
CA ARG A 233 -54.25 28.33 -93.35
C ARG A 233 -54.85 28.38 -91.94
N VAL A 234 -56.01 27.76 -91.70
CA VAL A 234 -56.74 27.86 -90.41
C VAL A 234 -56.21 26.89 -89.34
N GLY A 235 -55.81 25.66 -89.73
CA GLY A 235 -55.25 24.68 -88.78
C GLY A 235 -53.81 24.99 -88.34
N LEU A 236 -53.09 25.81 -89.11
CA LEU A 236 -51.68 26.15 -88.86
C LEU A 236 -51.52 27.07 -87.64
N ARG A 237 -52.44 28.03 -87.45
CA ARG A 237 -52.38 29.02 -86.36
C ARG A 237 -52.61 28.41 -84.97
N GLN A 238 -53.49 27.42 -84.90
CA GLN A 238 -53.86 26.76 -83.65
C GLN A 238 -52.76 25.84 -83.11
N MET A 239 -51.94 25.28 -84.00
CA MET A 239 -50.83 24.40 -83.65
C MET A 239 -49.60 25.18 -83.16
N VAL A 240 -49.30 26.32 -83.78
CA VAL A 240 -48.26 27.25 -83.29
C VAL A 240 -48.60 27.75 -81.88
N GLU A 241 -49.88 28.05 -81.61
CA GLU A 241 -50.31 28.48 -80.28
C GLU A 241 -50.18 27.37 -79.21
N GLN A 242 -50.37 26.10 -79.59
CA GLN A 242 -50.19 24.96 -78.67
C GLN A 242 -48.73 24.75 -78.28
N VAL A 243 -47.79 24.86 -79.22
CA VAL A 243 -46.34 24.71 -78.96
C VAL A 243 -45.81 25.84 -78.06
N VAL A 244 -46.30 27.07 -78.26
CA VAL A 244 -45.96 28.21 -77.39
C VAL A 244 -46.52 28.03 -75.97
N LYS A 245 -47.73 27.48 -75.83
CA LYS A 245 -48.33 27.18 -74.51
C LYS A 245 -47.60 26.07 -73.76
N THR A 246 -47.17 25.00 -74.44
CA THR A 246 -46.42 23.91 -73.79
C THR A 246 -45.07 24.38 -73.26
N HIS A 247 -44.37 25.27 -73.98
CA HIS A 247 -43.11 25.84 -73.50
C HIS A 247 -43.25 26.81 -72.31
N SER A 248 -44.38 27.51 -72.21
CA SER A 248 -44.65 28.43 -71.10
C SER A 248 -44.78 27.71 -69.74
N LEU A 249 -45.19 26.43 -69.77
CA LEU A 249 -45.43 25.62 -68.58
C LEU A 249 -44.14 24.97 -68.04
N GLN A 250 -43.18 24.65 -68.90
CA GLN A 250 -41.94 23.97 -68.49
C GLN A 250 -40.94 24.87 -67.75
N GLN A 251 -40.97 26.20 -67.96
CA GLN A 251 -40.11 27.13 -67.21
C GLN A 251 -40.52 27.31 -65.73
N GLN A 252 -41.69 26.81 -65.30
CA GLN A 252 -42.23 27.10 -63.98
C GLN A 252 -42.01 25.98 -62.93
N GLU A 253 -41.63 24.77 -63.34
CA GLU A 253 -41.48 23.61 -62.42
C GLU A 253 -40.06 23.41 -61.87
N ASP A 254 -39.01 23.99 -62.48
CA ASP A 254 -37.61 23.73 -62.09
C ASP A 254 -37.14 24.46 -60.81
N THR A 255 -37.92 25.37 -60.23
CA THR A 255 -37.50 26.15 -59.06
C THR A 255 -37.76 25.50 -57.69
N ASP A 256 -38.53 24.40 -57.60
CA ASP A 256 -39.08 23.94 -56.30
C ASP A 256 -38.48 22.61 -55.75
N SER A 257 -37.50 22.01 -56.44
CA SER A 257 -37.01 20.66 -56.09
C SER A 257 -35.84 20.60 -55.09
N THR A 258 -35.49 21.69 -54.40
CA THR A 258 -34.33 21.72 -53.47
C THR A 258 -34.69 21.98 -52.00
N ARG A 259 -35.57 21.17 -51.40
CA ARG A 259 -35.60 21.07 -49.92
C ARG A 259 -36.47 19.93 -49.40
N SER A 260 -35.82 18.90 -48.83
CA SER A 260 -36.16 18.31 -47.52
C SER A 260 -35.77 16.83 -47.46
N VAL A 261 -34.62 16.56 -46.84
CA VAL A 261 -34.41 15.31 -46.09
C VAL A 261 -33.78 15.71 -44.76
N ARG A 262 -34.62 16.05 -43.78
CA ARG A 262 -34.20 16.27 -42.39
C ARG A 262 -34.50 15.01 -41.60
N GLY A 263 -33.52 14.11 -41.52
CA GLY A 263 -33.57 12.94 -40.63
C GLY A 263 -33.38 13.37 -39.17
N GLU A 264 -34.30 12.94 -38.30
CA GLU A 264 -34.18 13.08 -36.86
C GLU A 264 -33.03 12.21 -36.32
N VAL A 265 -32.08 12.84 -35.63
CA VAL A 265 -30.98 12.14 -34.95
C VAL A 265 -31.34 12.02 -33.48
N SER A 266 -31.66 10.80 -33.04
CA SER A 266 -31.70 10.45 -31.61
C SER A 266 -30.30 10.65 -31.02
N THR A 267 -30.15 11.67 -30.17
CA THR A 267 -28.91 11.98 -29.45
C THR A 267 -28.60 10.90 -28.42
N LYS A 268 -28.02 9.79 -28.86
CA LYS A 268 -27.31 8.86 -27.99
C LYS A 268 -25.92 9.44 -27.74
N THR A 269 -25.78 10.20 -26.65
CA THR A 269 -24.48 10.72 -26.18
C THR A 269 -23.55 9.56 -25.83
N THR A 270 -22.73 9.15 -26.80
CA THR A 270 -21.67 8.18 -26.60
C THR A 270 -20.48 8.90 -25.98
N PHE A 271 -20.33 8.76 -24.66
CA PHE A 271 -19.14 9.25 -23.97
C PHE A 271 -17.96 8.33 -24.30
N GLN A 272 -16.82 8.90 -24.67
CA GLN A 272 -15.56 8.18 -24.86
C GLN A 272 -15.04 7.78 -23.46
N ARG A 273 -15.00 6.48 -23.16
CA ARG A 273 -14.63 5.96 -21.84
C ARG A 273 -13.27 5.28 -21.93
N SER A 274 -12.26 5.87 -21.30
CA SER A 274 -10.95 5.24 -21.10
C SER A 274 -10.78 4.94 -19.61
N ALA A 275 -10.55 3.69 -19.24
CA ALA A 275 -10.21 3.31 -17.88
C ALA A 275 -8.81 2.67 -17.85
N LYS A 276 -8.03 2.99 -16.82
CA LYS A 276 -6.74 2.35 -16.55
C LYS A 276 -6.96 1.31 -15.45
N GLY A 277 -7.31 0.08 -15.82
CA GLY A 277 -7.52 -1.02 -14.89
C GLY A 277 -8.72 -1.91 -15.25
N ASN A 278 -9.06 -2.80 -14.30
CA ASN A 278 -10.08 -3.84 -14.48
C ASN A 278 -11.51 -3.37 -14.22
N VAL A 279 -11.69 -2.13 -13.73
CA VAL A 279 -13.01 -1.57 -13.38
C VAL A 279 -13.27 -0.35 -14.23
N THR A 280 -14.42 -0.34 -14.89
CA THR A 280 -14.88 0.70 -15.81
C THR A 280 -16.22 1.26 -15.34
N ILE A 281 -16.56 2.47 -15.79
CA ILE A 281 -17.87 3.07 -15.55
C ILE A 281 -18.78 2.69 -16.72
N ALA A 282 -19.75 1.79 -16.51
CA ALA A 282 -20.70 1.38 -17.54
C ALA A 282 -21.76 2.45 -17.80
N GLU A 283 -22.35 2.99 -16.73
CA GLU A 283 -23.44 3.96 -16.83
C GLU A 283 -23.35 4.97 -15.68
N CYS A 284 -23.74 6.21 -15.93
CA CYS A 284 -23.86 7.22 -14.89
C CYS A 284 -25.17 7.98 -15.07
N ASP A 285 -25.90 8.16 -13.99
CA ASP A 285 -27.14 8.92 -14.01
C ASP A 285 -26.83 10.41 -14.26
N PRO A 286 -27.46 11.11 -15.21
CA PRO A 286 -27.17 12.53 -15.47
C PRO A 286 -27.35 13.44 -14.24
N ASN A 287 -28.23 13.06 -13.30
CA ASN A 287 -28.51 13.80 -12.08
C ASN A 287 -27.64 13.37 -10.88
N GLY A 288 -26.77 12.38 -11.06
CA GLY A 288 -25.86 11.93 -10.02
C GLY A 288 -26.50 11.02 -8.97
N LYS A 289 -27.66 10.42 -9.25
CA LYS A 289 -28.31 9.50 -8.30
C LYS A 289 -27.54 8.19 -8.11
N PHE A 290 -26.91 7.68 -9.17
CA PHE A 290 -26.15 6.43 -9.12
C PHE A 290 -25.03 6.41 -10.17
N ILE A 291 -24.07 5.50 -9.99
CA ILE A 291 -23.02 5.17 -10.96
C ILE A 291 -22.94 3.66 -11.06
N MET A 292 -23.04 3.12 -12.28
CA MET A 292 -22.86 1.71 -12.54
C MET A 292 -21.39 1.43 -12.88
N LEU A 293 -20.75 0.61 -12.06
CA LEU A 293 -19.42 0.08 -12.29
C LEU A 293 -19.51 -1.28 -12.96
N GLU A 294 -18.56 -1.58 -13.84
CA GLU A 294 -18.42 -2.86 -14.51
C GLU A 294 -16.98 -3.37 -14.36
N ASN A 295 -16.83 -4.62 -13.93
CA ASN A 295 -15.54 -5.29 -13.98
C ASN A 295 -15.33 -5.86 -15.38
N SER A 296 -14.46 -5.23 -16.16
CA SER A 296 -14.12 -5.60 -17.53
C SER A 296 -13.15 -6.80 -17.61
N HIS A 297 -12.66 -7.30 -16.47
CA HIS A 297 -11.82 -8.49 -16.41
C HIS A 297 -12.68 -9.77 -16.40
N ARG A 298 -12.26 -10.79 -17.16
CA ARG A 298 -13.04 -12.02 -17.41
C ARG A 298 -12.99 -13.05 -16.29
N SER A 299 -11.97 -13.02 -15.45
CA SER A 299 -11.70 -14.09 -14.47
C SER A 299 -11.21 -13.63 -13.10
N LYS A 300 -11.09 -12.32 -12.86
CA LYS A 300 -10.51 -11.76 -11.64
C LYS A 300 -11.55 -10.89 -10.95
N ASP A 301 -11.84 -11.21 -9.70
CA ASP A 301 -12.69 -10.41 -8.84
C ASP A 301 -11.88 -9.20 -8.32
N GLU A 302 -12.50 -8.03 -8.31
CA GLU A 302 -11.86 -6.79 -7.85
C GLU A 302 -12.48 -6.36 -6.51
N ASN A 303 -11.63 -6.16 -5.51
CA ASN A 303 -12.06 -5.65 -4.21
C ASN A 303 -12.18 -4.12 -4.30
N LEU A 304 -13.41 -3.61 -4.12
CA LEU A 304 -13.71 -2.19 -4.14
C LEU A 304 -13.93 -1.64 -2.72
N GLY A 305 -13.68 -2.46 -1.69
CA GLY A 305 -13.77 -2.06 -0.29
C GLY A 305 -12.96 -0.81 0.01
N GLU A 306 -13.55 0.11 0.77
CA GLU A 306 -12.94 1.35 1.25
C GLU A 306 -12.62 2.40 0.16
N HIS A 307 -12.88 2.10 -1.11
CA HIS A 307 -12.75 3.05 -2.20
C HIS A 307 -13.91 4.06 -2.22
N LYS A 308 -13.60 5.28 -2.68
CA LYS A 308 -14.58 6.37 -2.86
C LYS A 308 -14.53 6.85 -4.31
N LEU A 309 -15.70 6.98 -4.93
CA LEU A 309 -15.82 7.53 -6.28
C LEU A 309 -16.20 9.00 -6.19
N ARG A 310 -15.45 9.85 -6.89
CA ARG A 310 -15.67 11.29 -6.93
C ARG A 310 -16.12 11.68 -8.33
N ARG A 311 -17.31 12.26 -8.44
CA ARG A 311 -17.83 12.82 -9.69
C ARG A 311 -17.76 14.33 -9.63
N LYS A 312 -16.94 14.90 -10.51
CA LYS A 312 -16.83 16.33 -10.74
C LYS A 312 -17.43 16.65 -12.11
N LEU A 313 -18.46 17.50 -12.12
CA LEU A 313 -19.01 18.08 -13.34
C LEU A 313 -18.66 19.55 -13.33
N ASP A 314 -18.25 20.10 -14.48
CA ASP A 314 -17.94 21.52 -14.57
C ASP A 314 -19.16 22.34 -14.14
N ASN A 315 -18.96 23.25 -13.19
CA ASN A 315 -19.97 24.11 -12.58
C ASN A 315 -21.04 23.43 -11.68
N ARG A 316 -20.83 22.20 -11.17
CA ARG A 316 -21.71 21.60 -10.13
C ARG A 316 -20.94 21.16 -8.88
N ARG A 317 -21.67 20.99 -7.76
CA ARG A 317 -21.11 20.43 -6.51
C ARG A 317 -20.61 19.02 -6.76
N GLU A 318 -19.45 18.71 -6.19
CA GLU A 318 -18.85 17.38 -6.24
C GLU A 318 -19.72 16.35 -5.51
N ILE A 319 -19.94 15.20 -6.16
CA ILE A 319 -20.70 14.08 -5.60
C ILE A 319 -19.72 12.96 -5.26
N VAL A 320 -19.78 12.46 -4.01
CA VAL A 320 -18.94 11.38 -3.51
C VAL A 320 -19.78 10.14 -3.21
N TYR A 321 -19.48 9.03 -3.86
CA TYR A 321 -20.08 7.73 -3.59
C TYR A 321 -19.10 6.90 -2.76
N ILE A 322 -19.58 6.37 -1.63
CA ILE A 322 -18.77 5.59 -0.69
C ILE A 322 -19.10 4.12 -0.89
N ILE A 323 -18.08 3.32 -1.19
CA ILE A 323 -18.23 1.88 -1.35
C ILE A 323 -18.03 1.21 0.03
N PRO A 324 -18.96 0.34 0.49
CA PRO A 324 -18.80 -0.39 1.73
C PRO A 324 -17.52 -1.24 1.77
N SER A 325 -16.94 -1.43 2.96
CA SER A 325 -15.64 -2.11 3.15
C SER A 325 -15.60 -3.58 2.72
N ASN A 326 -16.75 -4.25 2.56
CA ASN A 326 -16.85 -5.66 2.14
C ASN A 326 -17.35 -5.84 0.70
N THR A 327 -17.18 -4.83 -0.16
CA THR A 327 -17.70 -4.88 -1.53
C THR A 327 -16.69 -5.47 -2.51
N VAL A 328 -16.99 -6.65 -3.04
CA VAL A 328 -16.22 -7.32 -4.10
C VAL A 328 -17.03 -7.35 -5.40
N LEU A 329 -16.46 -6.81 -6.48
CA LEU A 329 -17.05 -6.83 -7.81
C LEU A 329 -16.54 -8.03 -8.60
N LYS A 330 -17.42 -9.00 -8.80
CA LYS A 330 -17.10 -10.24 -9.53
C LYS A 330 -16.73 -9.97 -10.99
N ALA A 331 -15.87 -10.82 -11.55
CA ALA A 331 -15.48 -10.78 -12.95
C ALA A 331 -16.70 -10.72 -13.90
N GLY A 332 -16.68 -9.78 -14.86
CA GLY A 332 -17.74 -9.60 -15.85
C GLY A 332 -19.11 -9.18 -15.30
N ARG A 333 -19.18 -8.72 -14.04
CA ARG A 333 -20.43 -8.25 -13.42
C ARG A 333 -20.44 -6.74 -13.25
N THR A 334 -21.66 -6.21 -13.18
CA THR A 334 -21.95 -4.81 -12.91
C THR A 334 -22.49 -4.62 -11.49
N MET A 335 -22.25 -3.43 -10.93
CA MET A 335 -22.74 -3.00 -9.62
C MET A 335 -23.18 -1.54 -9.70
N LYS A 336 -24.29 -1.19 -9.05
CA LYS A 336 -24.93 0.13 -9.08
C LYS A 336 -24.67 0.94 -7.81
#